data_AF-A0A0C2V6C3-F1
#
_entry.id   AF-A0A0C2V6C3-F1
#
_cell.length_a   1.000
_cell.length_b   1.000
_cell.length_c   1.000
_cell.angle_alpha   90.00
_cell.angle_beta   90.00
_cell.angle_gamma   90.00
#
_symmetry.space_group_name_H-M   'P 1'
#
loop_
_entity.id
_entity.type
_entity.pdbx_description
1 polymer ?
#
loop_
_entity_poly.entity_id
_entity_poly.type
_entity_poly.pdbx_seq_one_letter_code
_entity_poly.pdbx_strand_id
1 'polypeptide(L)'
;MNKEFITLSVIIIALFIAGLNYTSLLHTHMLNLLNGTKTLYLESVEAVEMTIDKHFNQAQMIENLQAQNVQYQQDRLFLESIATEYSELLAANESRMSFRTHVILGRAVSYAKFGERSKVWLEIPDYNPEKMYGLVVEGKSAGIVVERLGKPLALLN
;
A
#
# COMPACT_ATOMS: atom_id res chain seq x y z
N MET A 1 -2.42 50.55 12.17
CA MET A 1 -2.92 49.28 11.60
C MET A 1 -4.40 49.20 11.91
N ASN A 2 -5.27 49.21 10.90
CA ASN A 2 -6.71 49.39 11.12
C ASN A 2 -7.31 48.10 11.69
N LYS A 3 -7.85 48.15 12.91
CA LYS A 3 -8.34 46.94 13.62
C LYS A 3 -9.40 46.20 12.80
N GLU A 4 -10.25 46.95 12.10
CA GLU A 4 -11.28 46.43 11.20
C GLU A 4 -10.71 45.65 10.01
N PHE A 5 -9.61 46.13 9.44
CA PHE A 5 -8.92 45.45 8.33
C PHE A 5 -8.33 44.11 8.79
N ILE A 6 -7.70 44.08 9.98
CA ILE A 6 -7.15 42.86 10.56
C ILE A 6 -8.27 41.85 10.86
N THR A 7 -9.38 42.29 11.46
CA THR A 7 -10.52 41.40 11.74
C THR A 7 -11.14 40.84 10.47
N LEU A 8 -11.27 41.66 9.42
CA LEU A 8 -11.79 41.22 8.13
C LEU A 8 -10.85 40.20 7.47
N SER A 9 -9.53 40.44 7.49
CA SER A 9 -8.54 39.48 6.99
C SER A 9 -8.58 38.15 7.75
N VAL A 10 -8.72 38.19 9.08
CA VAL A 10 -8.83 36.97 9.90
C VAL A 10 -10.10 36.18 9.57
N ILE A 11 -11.24 36.86 9.39
CA ILE A 11 -12.50 36.20 8.99
C ILE A 11 -12.39 35.57 7.60
N ILE A 12 -11.77 36.27 6.64
CA ILE A 12 -11.56 35.73 5.29
C ILE A 12 -10.64 34.49 5.33
N ILE A 13 -9.56 34.54 6.10
CA ILE A 13 -8.66 33.39 6.26
C ILE A 13 -9.39 32.22 6.95
N ALA A 14 -10.20 32.50 7.98
CA ALA A 14 -10.99 31.47 8.65
C ALA A 14 -12.03 30.83 7.72
N LEU A 15 -12.73 31.63 6.91
CA LEU A 15 -13.68 31.13 5.90
C LEU A 15 -12.97 30.36 4.79
N PHE A 16 -11.77 30.80 4.38
CA PHE A 16 -10.96 30.09 3.41
C PHE A 16 -10.53 28.72 3.96
N ILE A 17 -10.00 28.67 5.18
CA ILE A 17 -9.64 27.41 5.86
C ILE A 17 -10.87 26.51 6.04
N ALA A 18 -12.02 27.06 6.41
CA ALA A 18 -13.26 26.31 6.53
C ALA A 18 -13.68 25.72 5.17
N GLY A 19 -13.67 26.53 4.10
CA GLY A 19 -13.99 26.07 2.74
C GLY A 19 -13.04 24.99 2.22
N LEU A 20 -11.74 25.09 2.53
CA LEU A 20 -10.75 24.06 2.20
C LEU A 20 -11.08 22.69 2.84
N ASN A 21 -11.69 22.67 4.02
CA ASN A 21 -12.07 21.43 4.70
C ASN A 21 -13.30 20.75 4.09
N TYR A 22 -14.17 21.48 3.39
CA TYR A 22 -15.43 20.94 2.84
C TYR A 22 -15.32 20.46 1.39
N THR A 23 -14.33 20.93 0.62
CA THR A 23 -14.22 20.57 -0.80
C THR A 23 -13.40 19.29 -1.00
N SER A 24 -14.08 18.18 -1.30
CA SER A 24 -13.46 16.89 -1.61
C SER A 24 -12.43 16.97 -2.75
N LEU A 25 -12.69 17.79 -3.78
CA LEU A 25 -11.79 17.99 -4.91
C LEU A 25 -10.42 18.53 -4.48
N LEU A 26 -10.40 19.55 -3.61
CA LEU A 26 -9.16 20.14 -3.10
C LEU A 26 -8.38 19.14 -2.25
N HIS A 27 -9.08 18.36 -1.42
CA HIS A 27 -8.48 17.31 -0.62
C HIS A 27 -7.81 16.24 -1.50
N THR A 28 -8.50 15.77 -2.54
CA THR A 28 -7.95 14.77 -3.48
C THR A 28 -6.72 15.32 -4.23
N HIS A 29 -6.75 16.57 -4.68
CA HIS A 29 -5.61 17.17 -5.39
C HIS A 29 -4.40 17.33 -4.47
N MET A 30 -4.60 17.84 -3.25
CA MET A 30 -3.54 17.94 -2.26
C MET A 30 -2.97 16.56 -1.91
N LEU A 31 -3.84 15.56 -1.71
CA LEU A 31 -3.42 14.19 -1.45
C LEU A 31 -2.59 13.62 -2.61
N ASN A 32 -3.00 13.86 -3.86
CA ASN A 32 -2.27 13.43 -5.05
C ASN A 32 -0.88 14.07 -5.12
N LEU A 33 -0.77 15.37 -4.89
CA LEU A 33 0.52 16.06 -4.92
C LEU A 33 1.44 15.56 -3.79
N LEU A 34 0.92 15.44 -2.58
CA LEU A 34 1.70 15.01 -1.41
C LEU A 34 2.11 13.53 -1.50
N ASN A 35 1.23 12.66 -1.97
CA ASN A 35 1.58 11.25 -2.17
C ASN A 35 2.49 11.09 -3.38
N GLY A 36 2.28 11.85 -4.46
CA GLY A 36 3.17 11.82 -5.62
C GLY A 36 4.61 12.19 -5.28
N THR A 37 4.82 13.25 -4.47
CA THR A 37 6.19 13.62 -4.03
C THR A 37 6.82 12.55 -3.14
N LYS A 38 6.03 11.92 -2.25
CA LYS A 38 6.51 10.82 -1.40
C LYS A 38 6.86 9.58 -2.23
N THR A 39 6.02 9.21 -3.19
CA THR A 39 6.30 8.10 -4.10
C THR A 39 7.57 8.35 -4.90
N LEU A 40 7.72 9.54 -5.49
CA LEU A 40 8.95 9.91 -6.21
C LEU A 40 10.20 9.85 -5.33
N TYR A 41 10.08 10.27 -4.06
CA TYR A 41 11.17 10.14 -3.10
C TYR A 41 11.52 8.67 -2.82
N LEU A 42 10.53 7.82 -2.55
CA LEU A 42 10.72 6.38 -2.34
C LEU A 42 11.39 5.73 -3.55
N GLU A 43 10.89 5.99 -4.76
CA GLU A 43 11.47 5.48 -6.00
C GLU A 43 12.91 5.94 -6.23
N SER A 44 13.22 7.19 -5.86
CA SER A 44 14.58 7.73 -5.98
C SER A 44 15.55 7.04 -5.01
N VAL A 45 15.11 6.80 -3.77
CA VAL A 45 15.90 6.08 -2.77
C VAL A 45 16.12 4.63 -3.21
N GLU A 46 15.05 3.94 -3.62
CA GLU A 46 15.11 2.56 -4.15
C GLU A 46 16.07 2.47 -5.35
N ALA A 47 16.04 3.44 -6.27
CA ALA A 47 16.92 3.46 -7.44
C ALA A 47 18.40 3.66 -7.06
N VAL A 48 18.68 4.53 -6.09
CA VAL A 48 20.05 4.73 -5.58
C VAL A 48 20.56 3.48 -4.88
N GLU A 49 19.75 2.89 -3.99
CA GLU A 49 20.08 1.65 -3.28
C GLU A 49 20.36 0.52 -4.27
N MET A 50 19.48 0.31 -5.24
CA MET A 50 19.66 -0.67 -6.31
C MET A 50 20.94 -0.42 -7.13
N THR A 51 21.27 0.83 -7.40
CA THR A 51 22.50 1.19 -8.12
C THR A 51 23.73 0.85 -7.29
N ILE A 52 23.71 1.16 -6.00
CA ILE A 52 24.79 0.83 -5.06
C ILE A 52 24.97 -0.68 -5.01
N ASP A 53 23.89 -1.42 -4.79
CA ASP A 53 23.98 -2.88 -4.67
C ASP A 53 24.47 -3.53 -5.96
N LYS A 54 23.98 -3.07 -7.11
CA LYS A 54 24.37 -3.59 -8.41
C LYS A 54 25.84 -3.35 -8.73
N HIS A 55 26.42 -2.22 -8.31
CA HIS A 55 27.78 -1.85 -8.73
C HIS A 55 28.85 -2.05 -7.65
N PHE A 56 28.48 -2.03 -6.37
CA PHE A 56 29.42 -2.13 -5.25
C PHE A 56 29.22 -3.43 -4.44
N ASN A 57 28.00 -3.93 -4.31
CA ASN A 57 27.70 -5.15 -3.53
C ASN A 57 27.32 -6.36 -4.39
N GLN A 58 27.67 -6.35 -5.68
CA GLN A 58 27.17 -7.33 -6.65
C GLN A 58 27.45 -8.78 -6.25
N ALA A 59 28.67 -9.09 -5.81
CA ALA A 59 29.05 -10.46 -5.45
C ALA A 59 28.24 -10.98 -4.26
N GLN A 60 28.13 -10.19 -3.20
CA GLN A 60 27.31 -10.53 -2.03
C GLN A 60 25.83 -10.67 -2.40
N MET A 61 25.33 -9.80 -3.27
CA MET A 61 23.95 -9.87 -3.76
C MET A 61 23.70 -11.16 -4.54
N ILE A 62 24.63 -11.59 -5.40
CA ILE A 62 24.52 -12.85 -6.14
C ILE A 62 24.51 -14.04 -5.17
N GLU A 63 25.41 -14.07 -4.19
CA GLU A 63 25.45 -15.14 -3.18
C GLU A 63 24.13 -15.22 -2.39
N ASN A 64 23.63 -14.07 -1.93
CA ASN A 64 22.36 -13.98 -1.21
C ASN A 64 21.17 -14.44 -2.08
N LEU A 65 21.12 -14.01 -3.34
CA LEU A 65 20.08 -14.42 -4.28
C LEU A 65 20.14 -15.92 -4.59
N GLN A 66 21.34 -16.50 -4.70
CA GLN A 66 21.50 -17.94 -4.88
C GLN A 66 21.00 -18.72 -3.68
N ALA A 67 21.37 -18.29 -2.46
CA ALA A 67 20.88 -18.91 -1.22
C ALA A 67 19.34 -18.83 -1.10
N GLN A 68 18.77 -17.65 -1.35
CA GLN A 68 17.31 -17.46 -1.36
C GLN A 68 16.62 -18.30 -2.43
N ASN A 69 17.21 -18.44 -3.62
CA ASN A 69 16.63 -19.25 -4.70
C ASN A 69 16.53 -20.73 -4.29
N VAL A 70 17.57 -21.28 -3.67
CA VAL A 70 17.54 -22.65 -3.15
C VAL A 70 16.44 -22.81 -2.11
N GLN A 71 16.31 -21.87 -1.17
CA GLN A 71 15.24 -21.89 -0.17
C GLN A 71 13.85 -21.81 -0.82
N TYR A 72 13.64 -20.89 -1.77
CA TYR A 72 12.36 -20.77 -2.47
C TYR A 72 12.00 -22.01 -3.28
N GLN A 73 12.98 -22.73 -3.84
CA GLN A 73 12.72 -24.00 -4.51
C GLN A 73 12.23 -25.07 -3.54
N GLN A 74 12.83 -25.15 -2.35
CA GLN A 74 12.41 -26.08 -1.30
C GLN A 74 11.00 -25.75 -0.80
N ASP A 75 10.75 -24.48 -0.48
CA ASP A 75 9.44 -24.01 0.00
C ASP A 75 8.36 -24.24 -1.06
N ARG A 76 8.67 -24.03 -2.35
CA ARG A 76 7.73 -24.29 -3.44
C ARG A 76 7.33 -25.76 -3.52
N LEU A 77 8.31 -26.68 -3.47
CA LEU A 77 8.01 -28.12 -3.51
C LEU A 77 7.16 -28.55 -2.31
N PHE A 78 7.44 -28.01 -1.13
CA PHE A 78 6.63 -28.25 0.06
C PHE A 78 5.20 -27.73 -0.09
N LEU A 79 5.02 -26.50 -0.56
CA LEU A 79 3.70 -25.92 -0.79
C LEU A 79 2.91 -26.63 -1.89
N GLU A 80 3.58 -27.07 -2.96
CA GLU A 80 2.96 -27.90 -4.00
C GLU A 80 2.45 -29.22 -3.42
N SER A 81 3.23 -29.88 -2.56
CA SER A 81 2.79 -31.12 -1.91
C SER A 81 1.54 -30.92 -1.05
N ILE A 82 1.48 -29.84 -0.26
CA ILE A 82 0.30 -29.47 0.53
C ILE A 82 -0.90 -29.16 -0.38
N ALA A 83 -0.69 -28.40 -1.46
CA ALA A 83 -1.76 -28.05 -2.37
C ALA A 83 -2.35 -29.29 -3.07
N THR A 84 -1.50 -30.25 -3.44
CA THR A 84 -1.94 -31.53 -4.00
C THR A 84 -2.75 -32.33 -2.98
N GLU A 85 -2.23 -32.57 -1.78
CA GLU A 85 -2.94 -33.31 -0.73
C GLU A 85 -4.29 -32.64 -0.40
N TYR A 86 -4.30 -31.31 -0.29
CA TYR A 86 -5.51 -30.55 -0.06
C TYR A 86 -6.53 -30.72 -1.19
N SER A 87 -6.09 -30.69 -2.45
CA SER A 87 -6.97 -30.90 -3.60
C SER A 87 -7.56 -32.32 -3.65
N GLU A 88 -6.77 -33.32 -3.27
CA GLU A 88 -7.21 -34.72 -3.17
C GLU A 88 -8.24 -34.88 -2.04
N LEU A 89 -8.04 -34.24 -0.89
CA LEU A 89 -9.00 -34.23 0.22
C LEU A 89 -10.33 -33.55 -0.16
N LEU A 90 -10.28 -32.45 -0.92
CA LEU A 90 -11.48 -31.80 -1.42
C LEU A 90 -12.24 -32.69 -2.41
N ALA A 91 -11.52 -33.38 -3.30
CA ALA A 91 -12.11 -34.31 -4.27
C ALA A 91 -12.73 -35.53 -3.57
N ALA A 92 -12.04 -36.12 -2.58
CA ALA A 92 -12.54 -37.25 -1.79
C ALA A 92 -13.80 -36.92 -0.99
N ASN A 93 -13.97 -35.67 -0.57
CA ASN A 93 -15.15 -35.19 0.16
C ASN A 93 -16.24 -34.57 -0.74
N GLU A 94 -16.12 -34.70 -2.06
CA GLU A 94 -17.04 -34.10 -3.06
C GLU A 94 -17.26 -32.58 -2.84
N SER A 95 -16.25 -31.89 -2.29
CA SER A 95 -16.36 -30.48 -1.97
C SER A 95 -16.28 -29.62 -3.24
N ARG A 96 -17.21 -28.68 -3.38
CA ARG A 96 -17.23 -27.68 -4.47
C ARG A 96 -16.42 -26.42 -4.16
N MET A 97 -15.69 -26.41 -3.04
CA MET A 97 -14.94 -25.25 -2.60
C MET A 97 -13.74 -25.02 -3.53
N SER A 98 -13.65 -23.82 -4.12
CA SER A 98 -12.50 -23.42 -4.94
C SER A 98 -11.91 -22.11 -4.40
N PHE A 99 -10.61 -22.11 -4.14
CA PHE A 99 -9.88 -20.93 -3.72
C PHE A 99 -9.15 -20.33 -4.91
N ARG A 100 -9.75 -19.31 -5.52
CA ARG A 100 -9.09 -18.48 -6.53
C ARG A 100 -8.72 -17.14 -5.90
N THR A 101 -7.59 -17.12 -5.22
CA THR A 101 -7.05 -15.90 -4.62
C THR A 101 -6.14 -15.21 -5.61
N HIS A 102 -6.40 -13.92 -5.87
CA HIS A 102 -5.51 -13.08 -6.64
C HIS A 102 -4.79 -12.13 -5.68
N VAL A 103 -3.46 -12.18 -5.67
CA VAL A 103 -2.62 -11.36 -4.80
C VAL A 103 -1.93 -10.30 -5.64
N ILE A 104 -2.02 -9.04 -5.21
CA ILE A 104 -1.38 -7.89 -5.83
C ILE A 104 -0.49 -7.25 -4.77
N LEU A 105 0.75 -6.93 -5.13
CA LEU A 105 1.66 -6.23 -4.24
C LEU A 105 1.24 -4.74 -4.18
N GLY A 106 0.93 -4.27 -2.98
CA GLY A 106 0.67 -2.87 -2.70
C GLY A 106 1.77 -2.29 -1.81
N ARG A 107 2.07 -1.00 -1.98
CA ARG A 107 3.06 -0.27 -1.18
C ARG A 107 2.38 0.74 -0.27
N ALA A 108 2.83 0.85 0.97
CA ALA A 108 2.39 1.91 1.88
C ALA A 108 3.10 3.23 1.54
N VAL A 109 2.33 4.30 1.31
CA VAL A 109 2.87 5.61 0.91
C VAL A 109 2.87 6.58 2.09
N SER A 110 1.75 6.67 2.82
CA SER A 110 1.62 7.62 3.92
C SER A 110 0.50 7.27 4.89
N TYR A 111 0.62 7.71 6.15
CA TYR A 111 -0.51 7.67 7.08
C TYR A 111 -1.60 8.64 6.63
N ALA A 112 -2.87 8.26 6.83
CA ALA A 112 -4.00 9.09 6.43
C ALA A 112 -4.13 10.36 7.26
N LYS A 113 -3.73 10.28 8.53
CA LYS A 113 -3.68 11.41 9.45
C LYS A 113 -2.45 11.30 10.34
N PHE A 114 -1.83 12.43 10.63
CA PHE A 114 -0.72 12.47 11.58
C PHE A 114 -1.17 11.96 12.96
N GLY A 115 -0.38 11.04 13.54
CA GLY A 115 -0.69 10.40 14.83
C GLY A 115 -1.68 9.23 14.76
N GLU A 116 -2.34 8.99 13.63
CA GLU A 116 -3.24 7.86 13.44
C GLU A 116 -2.53 6.75 12.65
N ARG A 117 -2.14 5.68 13.35
CA ARG A 117 -1.40 4.56 12.74
C ARG A 117 -2.29 3.49 12.12
N SER A 118 -3.60 3.52 12.38
CA SER A 118 -4.57 2.54 11.89
C SER A 118 -5.00 2.78 10.45
N LYS A 119 -4.59 3.89 9.82
CA LYS A 119 -5.03 4.26 8.47
C LYS A 119 -3.85 4.67 7.60
N VAL A 120 -3.68 3.98 6.48
CA VAL A 120 -2.52 4.16 5.60
C VAL A 120 -2.98 4.23 4.14
N TRP A 121 -2.59 5.28 3.44
CA TRP A 121 -2.74 5.38 1.99
C TRP A 121 -1.78 4.41 1.31
N LEU A 122 -2.34 3.63 0.39
CA LEU A 122 -1.58 2.67 -0.39
C LEU A 122 -1.38 3.16 -1.83
N GLU A 123 -0.38 2.59 -2.47
CA GLU A 123 -0.20 2.57 -3.90
C GLU A 123 -0.33 1.13 -4.36
N ILE A 124 -1.36 0.86 -5.16
CA ILE A 124 -1.67 -0.48 -5.68
C ILE A 124 -1.76 -0.34 -7.20
N PRO A 125 -0.91 -1.06 -7.96
CA PRO A 125 -1.03 -1.12 -9.42
C PRO A 125 -2.41 -1.62 -9.84
N ASP A 126 -2.99 -0.98 -10.86
CA ASP A 126 -4.31 -1.35 -11.42
C ASP A 126 -5.44 -1.44 -10.37
N TYR A 127 -5.41 -0.57 -9.36
CA TYR A 127 -6.42 -0.52 -8.31
C TYR A 127 -7.84 -0.34 -8.87
N ASN A 128 -8.76 -1.21 -8.46
CA ASN A 128 -10.18 -1.09 -8.79
C ASN A 128 -10.97 -0.57 -7.57
N PRO A 129 -11.52 0.65 -7.62
CA PRO A 129 -12.27 1.25 -6.51
C PRO A 129 -13.59 0.53 -6.19
N GLU A 130 -14.13 -0.28 -7.09
CA GLU A 130 -15.38 -1.03 -6.90
C GLU A 130 -15.17 -2.31 -6.07
N LYS A 131 -13.93 -2.69 -5.79
CA LYS A 131 -13.59 -3.91 -5.06
C LYS A 131 -13.05 -3.58 -3.67
N MET A 132 -13.45 -4.40 -2.70
CA MET A 132 -12.78 -4.47 -1.39
C MET A 132 -11.64 -5.48 -1.47
N TYR A 133 -10.50 -5.13 -0.87
CA TYR A 133 -9.33 -6.01 -0.82
C TYR A 133 -9.02 -6.37 0.63
N GLY A 134 -8.60 -7.61 0.85
CA GLY A 134 -7.96 -8.00 2.10
C GLY A 134 -6.50 -7.55 2.09
N LEU A 135 -6.00 -7.03 3.21
CA LEU A 135 -4.60 -6.69 3.38
C LEU A 135 -3.91 -7.81 4.15
N VAL A 136 -2.82 -8.33 3.57
CA VAL A 136 -2.01 -9.38 4.18
C VAL A 136 -0.56 -8.90 4.24
N VAL A 137 0.06 -9.03 5.41
CA VAL A 137 1.47 -8.72 5.66
C VAL A 137 2.08 -9.93 6.35
N GLU A 138 3.19 -10.46 5.81
CA GLU A 138 3.90 -11.63 6.37
C GLU A 138 2.98 -12.84 6.64
N GLY A 139 2.04 -13.10 5.74
CA GLY A 139 1.09 -14.20 5.86
C GLY A 139 -0.03 -13.99 6.89
N LYS A 140 -0.13 -12.81 7.51
CA LYS A 140 -1.17 -12.47 8.49
C LYS A 140 -2.11 -11.41 7.95
N SER A 141 -3.39 -11.49 8.32
CA SER A 141 -4.35 -10.43 8.03
C SER A 141 -3.96 -9.17 8.77
N ALA A 142 -3.64 -8.12 8.01
CA ALA A 142 -3.27 -6.81 8.54
C ALA A 142 -4.46 -5.84 8.54
N GLY A 143 -5.53 -6.14 7.79
CA GLY A 143 -6.72 -5.31 7.70
C GLY A 143 -7.43 -5.41 6.35
N ILE A 144 -8.09 -4.33 5.94
CA ILE A 144 -8.80 -4.23 4.66
C ILE A 144 -8.42 -2.95 3.92
N VAL A 145 -8.58 -2.96 2.60
CA VAL A 145 -8.43 -1.78 1.75
C VAL A 145 -9.78 -1.35 1.22
N VAL A 146 -10.11 -0.08 1.44
CA VAL A 146 -11.35 0.56 1.01
C VAL A 146 -11.06 1.74 0.10
N GLU A 147 -12.03 2.08 -0.73
CA GLU A 147 -11.98 3.31 -1.53
C GLU A 147 -12.24 4.53 -0.63
N ARG A 148 -11.39 5.54 -0.77
CA ARG A 148 -11.65 6.87 -0.22
C ARG A 148 -11.04 7.95 -1.12
N LEU A 149 -11.87 8.87 -1.61
CA LEU A 149 -11.44 9.98 -2.48
C LEU A 149 -10.78 9.53 -3.80
N GLY A 150 -11.23 8.39 -4.34
CA GLY A 150 -10.69 7.73 -5.52
C GLY A 150 -9.37 6.99 -5.28
N LYS A 151 -8.99 6.74 -4.02
CA LYS A 151 -7.70 6.17 -3.63
C LYS A 151 -7.85 4.98 -2.68
N PRO A 152 -6.93 4.00 -2.73
CA PRO A 152 -6.94 2.89 -1.79
C PRO A 152 -6.44 3.34 -0.41
N LEU A 153 -7.31 3.20 0.58
CA LEU A 153 -7.02 3.43 1.99
C LEU A 153 -7.03 2.09 2.74
N ALA A 154 -5.90 1.72 3.33
CA ALA A 154 -5.84 0.62 4.27
C ALA A 154 -6.41 1.04 5.63
N LEU A 155 -7.28 0.19 6.17
CA LEU A 155 -7.74 0.21 7.55
C LEU A 155 -7.09 -0.99 8.24
N LEU A 156 -6.18 -0.71 9.16
CA LEU A 156 -5.40 -1.73 9.87
C LEU A 156 -6.12 -2.19 11.13
N ASN A 157 -5.91 -3.46 11.48
CA ASN A 157 -6.44 -4.09 12.71
C ASN A 157 -5.57 -3.79 13.94
#